data_AF-A4I0P3-F1
#
_entry.id   AF-A4I0P3-F1
#
_cell.length_a   1.000
_cell.length_b   1.000
_cell.length_c   1.000
_cell.angle_alpha   90.00
_cell.angle_beta   90.00
_cell.angle_gamma   90.00
#
_symmetry.space_group_name_H-M   'P 1'
#
loop_
_entity.id
_entity.type
_entity.pdbx_description
1 polymer ?
#
loop_
_entity_poly.entity_id
_entity_poly.type
_entity_poly.pdbx_seq_one_letter_code
_entity_poly.pdbx_strand_id
1 'polypeptide(L)'
;MEPYASPAAVPPPHVVYDALSKAQKAAPQLRPIPAFEVYKVAREEELAAYRMLCRVLFMHHGTPLPKAQQRILDDMGEELCIGQTRQGLEKEMAEQDKVLQGIRKSGVLRRRGDFTDGVEEMTVEDYLTEAPKDDGNGLYTPTPKARRVDGADPGATRATVIAAAAGLGAKRKGNVHAVVSKLAKEVETAGKSLLYASSAQEEQQLIQVLQQKRELLVALREELTEA
;
A
#
# COMPACT_ATOMS: atom_id res chain seq x y z
N MET A 1 17.49 -41.41 -0.91
CA MET A 1 17.63 -41.16 -2.36
C MET A 1 16.43 -40.32 -2.77
N GLU A 2 16.56 -39.01 -2.80
CA GLU A 2 15.56 -38.14 -3.43
C GLU A 2 16.03 -37.85 -4.86
N PRO A 3 15.17 -38.00 -5.88
CA PRO A 3 15.52 -37.62 -7.24
C PRO A 3 15.50 -36.11 -7.36
N TYR A 4 16.58 -35.57 -7.93
CA TYR A 4 16.72 -34.19 -8.39
C TYR A 4 15.48 -33.75 -9.18
N ALA A 5 14.76 -32.75 -8.66
CA ALA A 5 13.77 -32.02 -9.44
C ALA A 5 14.50 -31.23 -10.54
N SER A 6 14.23 -31.59 -11.79
CA SER A 6 14.73 -30.91 -12.98
C SER A 6 14.44 -29.41 -12.90
N PRO A 7 15.39 -28.52 -13.24
CA PRO A 7 15.13 -27.10 -13.31
C PRO A 7 13.98 -26.85 -14.30
N ALA A 8 13.02 -26.04 -13.89
CA ALA A 8 11.88 -25.64 -14.71
C ALA A 8 12.37 -25.22 -16.10
N ALA A 9 11.87 -25.89 -17.14
CA ALA A 9 12.20 -25.58 -18.52
C ALA A 9 11.92 -24.10 -18.78
N VAL A 10 12.96 -23.36 -19.17
CA VAL A 10 12.83 -21.99 -19.65
C VAL A 10 11.81 -22.03 -20.80
N PRO A 11 10.73 -21.23 -20.74
CA PRO A 11 9.76 -21.22 -21.83
C PRO A 11 10.49 -20.90 -23.13
N PRO A 12 10.22 -21.65 -24.23
CA PRO A 12 10.90 -21.42 -25.49
C PRO A 12 10.67 -19.96 -25.91
N PRO A 13 11.70 -19.27 -26.44
CA PRO A 13 11.56 -17.89 -26.87
C PRO A 13 10.37 -17.78 -27.83
N HIS A 14 9.48 -16.83 -27.57
CA HIS A 14 8.28 -16.61 -28.37
C HIS A 14 8.69 -16.34 -29.81
N VAL A 15 8.49 -17.35 -30.66
CA VAL A 15 8.90 -17.36 -32.08
C VAL A 15 8.42 -16.11 -32.81
N VAL A 16 7.27 -15.55 -32.42
CA VAL A 16 6.69 -14.33 -32.97
C VAL A 16 7.56 -13.10 -32.72
N TYR A 17 7.92 -12.79 -31.46
CA TYR A 17 8.72 -11.58 -31.17
C TYR A 17 10.11 -11.67 -31.79
N ASP A 18 10.72 -12.85 -31.81
CA ASP A 18 12.02 -13.07 -32.45
C ASP A 18 11.95 -12.93 -33.97
N ALA A 19 10.94 -13.51 -34.61
CA ALA A 19 10.74 -13.41 -36.05
C ALA A 19 10.43 -11.97 -36.47
N LEU A 20 9.63 -11.23 -35.69
CA LEU A 20 9.36 -9.81 -35.92
C LEU A 20 10.60 -8.94 -35.71
N SER A 21 11.39 -9.20 -34.66
CA SER A 21 12.66 -8.50 -34.43
C SER A 21 13.65 -8.73 -35.58
N LYS A 22 13.69 -9.95 -36.13
CA LYS A 22 14.47 -10.26 -37.34
C LYS A 22 13.90 -9.56 -38.57
N ALA A 23 12.58 -9.49 -38.72
CA ALA A 23 11.92 -8.81 -39.84
C ALA A 23 12.20 -7.31 -39.88
N GLN A 24 12.26 -6.68 -38.70
CA GLN A 24 12.65 -5.28 -38.57
C GLN A 24 14.12 -5.04 -38.90
N LYS A 25 15.00 -6.04 -38.73
CA LYS A 25 16.45 -5.92 -38.93
C LYS A 25 16.96 -6.35 -40.31
N ALA A 26 16.26 -7.24 -41.02
CA ALA A 26 16.62 -7.66 -42.38
C ALA A 26 15.43 -8.39 -43.05
N ALA A 27 14.76 -7.75 -44.02
CA ALA A 27 13.63 -8.35 -44.73
C ALA A 27 13.78 -8.16 -46.25
N PRO A 28 14.18 -9.24 -46.95
CA PRO A 28 13.17 -9.86 -47.80
C PRO A 28 13.02 -11.38 -47.66
N GLN A 29 13.79 -12.07 -46.81
CA GLN A 29 13.85 -13.55 -46.80
C GLN A 29 13.12 -14.26 -45.65
N LEU A 30 12.38 -13.55 -44.80
CA LEU A 30 11.72 -14.20 -43.67
C LEU A 30 10.46 -14.93 -44.11
N ARG A 31 10.38 -16.19 -43.70
CA ARG A 31 9.17 -17.00 -43.86
C ARG A 31 8.03 -16.38 -43.07
N PRO A 32 6.80 -16.37 -43.60
CA PRO A 32 5.65 -15.86 -42.87
C PRO A 32 5.45 -16.66 -41.58
N ILE A 33 5.09 -15.95 -40.50
CA ILE A 33 4.77 -16.56 -39.21
C ILE A 33 3.40 -17.24 -39.35
N PRO A 34 3.25 -18.54 -38.99
CA PRO A 34 1.97 -19.20 -39.03
C PRO A 34 0.92 -18.50 -38.15
N ALA A 35 -0.31 -18.36 -38.65
CA ALA A 35 -1.38 -17.65 -37.94
C ALA A 35 -1.68 -18.22 -36.53
N PHE A 36 -1.48 -19.53 -36.32
CA PHE A 36 -1.69 -20.14 -35.00
C PHE A 36 -0.68 -19.65 -33.96
N GLU A 37 0.55 -19.33 -34.35
CA GLU A 37 1.57 -18.76 -33.44
C GLU A 37 1.21 -17.32 -33.07
N VAL A 38 0.72 -16.55 -34.05
CA VAL A 38 0.23 -15.19 -33.81
C VAL A 38 -0.97 -15.22 -32.85
N TYR A 39 -1.94 -16.11 -33.10
CA TYR A 39 -3.09 -16.31 -32.23
C TYR A 39 -2.69 -16.74 -30.83
N LYS A 40 -1.72 -17.67 -30.70
CA LYS A 40 -1.23 -18.13 -29.40
C LYS A 40 -0.71 -16.96 -28.56
N VAL A 41 0.12 -16.10 -29.14
CA VAL A 41 0.64 -14.92 -28.45
C VAL A 41 -0.49 -13.96 -28.08
N ALA A 42 -1.40 -13.68 -29.01
CA ALA A 42 -2.57 -12.84 -28.71
C ALA A 42 -3.40 -13.39 -27.54
N ARG A 43 -3.62 -14.71 -27.50
CA ARG A 43 -4.38 -15.36 -26.43
C ARG A 43 -3.66 -15.33 -25.09
N GLU A 44 -2.34 -15.47 -25.08
CA GLU A 44 -1.52 -15.34 -23.88
C GLU A 44 -1.59 -13.92 -23.30
N GLU A 45 -1.59 -12.90 -24.16
CA GLU A 45 -1.77 -11.49 -23.77
C GLU A 45 -3.17 -11.23 -23.19
N GLU A 46 -4.24 -11.75 -23.80
CA GLU A 46 -5.61 -11.65 -23.27
C GLU A 46 -5.72 -12.25 -21.85
N LEU A 47 -5.17 -13.45 -21.67
CA LEU A 47 -5.16 -14.14 -20.37
C LEU A 47 -4.33 -13.36 -19.33
N ALA A 48 -3.18 -12.82 -19.72
CA ALA A 48 -2.32 -12.03 -18.86
C ALA A 48 -2.99 -10.70 -18.45
N ALA A 49 -3.65 -10.01 -19.38
CA ALA A 49 -4.37 -8.78 -19.13
C ALA A 49 -5.50 -8.99 -18.11
N TYR A 50 -6.33 -10.02 -18.30
CA TYR A 50 -7.40 -10.35 -17.37
C TYR A 50 -6.87 -10.67 -15.96
N ARG A 51 -5.80 -11.48 -15.90
CA ARG A 51 -5.12 -11.81 -14.64
C ARG A 51 -4.61 -10.57 -13.92
N MET A 52 -3.93 -9.66 -14.63
CA MET A 52 -3.44 -8.43 -14.03
C MET A 52 -4.58 -7.54 -13.52
N LEU A 53 -5.68 -7.44 -14.28
CA LEU A 53 -6.86 -6.71 -13.85
C LEU A 53 -7.44 -7.26 -12.54
N CYS A 54 -7.59 -8.59 -12.43
CA CYS A 54 -7.99 -9.23 -11.18
C CYS A 54 -7.07 -8.80 -10.03
N ARG A 55 -5.74 -8.94 -10.20
CA ARG A 55 -4.77 -8.59 -9.16
C ARG A 55 -4.90 -7.13 -8.71
N VAL A 56 -5.02 -6.19 -9.66
CA VAL A 56 -5.18 -4.76 -9.37
C VAL A 56 -6.44 -4.49 -8.54
N LEU A 57 -7.59 -5.03 -8.96
CA LEU A 57 -8.84 -4.81 -8.25
C LEU A 57 -8.80 -5.39 -6.82
N PHE A 58 -8.18 -6.56 -6.63
CA PHE A 58 -8.01 -7.15 -5.31
C PHE A 58 -7.00 -6.39 -4.43
N MET A 59 -5.96 -5.75 -4.98
CA MET A 59 -5.09 -4.86 -4.21
C MET A 59 -5.84 -3.63 -3.68
N HIS A 60 -6.71 -3.04 -4.51
CA HIS A 60 -7.46 -1.84 -4.16
C HIS A 60 -8.62 -2.12 -3.19
N HIS A 61 -9.38 -3.18 -3.45
CA HIS A 61 -10.67 -3.42 -2.80
C HIS A 61 -10.70 -4.68 -1.94
N GLY A 62 -9.88 -5.68 -2.29
CA GLY A 62 -9.87 -7.04 -1.75
C GLY A 62 -11.22 -7.73 -1.71
N THR A 63 -11.40 -8.69 -0.79
CA THR A 63 -12.65 -9.48 -0.70
C THR A 63 -13.65 -8.87 0.28
N PRO A 64 -14.96 -8.86 -0.07
CA PRO A 64 -15.52 -9.10 -1.41
C PRO A 64 -15.29 -7.87 -2.30
N LEU A 65 -15.18 -8.08 -3.62
CA LEU A 65 -15.12 -6.98 -4.57
C LEU A 65 -16.47 -6.22 -4.58
N PRO A 66 -16.45 -4.88 -4.61
CA PRO A 66 -17.68 -4.12 -4.78
C PRO A 66 -18.32 -4.38 -6.15
N LYS A 67 -19.65 -4.20 -6.22
CA LYS A 67 -20.46 -4.53 -7.41
C LYS A 67 -19.97 -3.88 -8.71
N ALA A 68 -19.45 -2.65 -8.63
CA ALA A 68 -18.93 -1.95 -9.81
C ALA A 68 -17.69 -2.65 -10.38
N GLN A 69 -16.76 -3.05 -9.51
CA GLN A 69 -15.55 -3.77 -9.90
C GLN A 69 -15.84 -5.19 -10.37
N GLN A 70 -16.86 -5.83 -9.79
CA GLN A 70 -17.32 -7.13 -10.26
C GLN A 70 -17.80 -7.04 -11.71
N ARG A 71 -18.61 -6.01 -12.05
CA ARG A 71 -19.07 -5.76 -13.42
C ARG A 71 -17.91 -5.53 -14.39
N ILE A 72 -16.91 -4.74 -14.02
CA ILE A 72 -15.71 -4.54 -14.85
C ILE A 72 -15.03 -5.87 -15.18
N LEU A 73 -14.92 -6.79 -14.22
CA LEU A 73 -14.35 -8.12 -14.46
C LEU A 73 -15.24 -9.01 -15.33
N ASP A 74 -16.55 -8.81 -15.31
CA ASP A 74 -17.47 -9.59 -16.12
C ASP A 74 -17.44 -9.06 -17.57
N ASP A 75 -17.51 -7.74 -17.76
CA ASP A 75 -17.41 -7.06 -19.04
C ASP A 75 -16.07 -7.37 -19.74
N MET A 76 -14.94 -7.22 -19.02
CA MET A 76 -13.62 -7.55 -19.57
C MET A 76 -13.44 -9.06 -19.82
N GLY A 77 -14.16 -9.90 -19.07
CA GLY A 77 -14.14 -11.34 -19.28
C GLY A 77 -14.85 -11.72 -20.58
N GLU A 78 -15.92 -11.01 -20.93
CA GLU A 78 -16.64 -11.14 -22.19
C GLU A 78 -15.81 -10.63 -23.37
N GLU A 79 -15.28 -9.40 -23.29
CA GLU A 79 -14.47 -8.77 -24.36
C GLU A 79 -13.24 -9.60 -24.72
N LEU A 80 -12.57 -10.17 -23.71
CA LEU A 80 -11.37 -11.01 -23.89
C LEU A 80 -11.71 -12.49 -24.10
N CYS A 81 -12.99 -12.85 -24.29
CA CYS A 81 -13.44 -14.23 -24.52
C CYS A 81 -12.91 -15.22 -23.45
N ILE A 82 -12.88 -14.82 -22.18
CA ILE A 82 -12.38 -15.64 -21.06
C ILE A 82 -13.54 -16.47 -20.51
N GLY A 83 -13.45 -17.79 -20.60
CA GLY A 83 -14.50 -18.68 -20.07
C GLY A 83 -14.68 -18.53 -18.56
N GLN A 84 -15.92 -18.68 -18.07
CA GLN A 84 -16.29 -18.47 -16.66
C GLN A 84 -15.42 -19.27 -15.67
N THR A 85 -15.06 -20.51 -16.00
CA THR A 85 -14.14 -21.34 -15.17
C THR A 85 -12.78 -20.66 -15.00
N ARG A 86 -12.21 -20.12 -16.09
CA ARG A 86 -10.92 -19.42 -16.02
C ARG A 86 -11.04 -18.10 -15.27
N GLN A 87 -12.12 -17.37 -15.47
CA GLN A 87 -12.39 -16.14 -14.70
C GLN A 87 -12.43 -16.43 -13.19
N GLY A 88 -13.14 -17.49 -12.78
CA GLY A 88 -13.21 -17.92 -11.39
C GLY A 88 -11.84 -18.25 -10.79
N LEU A 89 -11.02 -18.99 -11.54
CA LEU A 89 -9.64 -19.32 -11.12
C LEU A 89 -8.77 -18.07 -10.93
N GLU A 90 -8.79 -17.10 -11.85
CA GLU A 90 -7.97 -15.89 -11.70
C GLU A 90 -8.43 -15.02 -10.52
N LYS A 91 -9.75 -14.95 -10.26
CA LYS A 91 -10.32 -14.27 -9.09
C LYS A 91 -9.88 -14.96 -7.79
N GLU A 92 -9.99 -16.29 -7.72
CA GLU A 92 -9.56 -17.08 -6.55
C GLU A 92 -8.05 -16.95 -6.30
N MET A 93 -7.23 -17.04 -7.35
CA MET A 93 -5.78 -16.85 -7.24
C MET A 93 -5.42 -15.46 -6.73
N ALA A 94 -6.09 -14.40 -7.22
CA ALA A 94 -5.86 -13.04 -6.75
C ALA A 94 -6.30 -12.85 -5.29
N GLU A 95 -7.42 -13.45 -4.90
CA GLU A 95 -7.93 -13.42 -3.53
C GLU A 95 -6.94 -14.07 -2.53
N GLN A 96 -6.36 -15.21 -2.91
CA GLN A 96 -5.46 -15.99 -2.05
C GLN A 96 -4.00 -15.50 -2.08
N ASP A 97 -3.66 -14.53 -2.95
CA ASP A 97 -2.31 -14.01 -3.08
C ASP A 97 -1.90 -13.16 -1.87
N LYS A 98 -0.96 -13.67 -1.08
CA LYS A 98 -0.42 -13.03 0.13
C LYS A 98 0.24 -11.69 -0.15
N VAL A 99 0.85 -11.51 -1.32
CA VAL A 99 1.49 -10.24 -1.71
C VAL A 99 0.41 -9.18 -1.92
N LEU A 100 -0.67 -9.51 -2.64
CA LEU A 100 -1.77 -8.56 -2.85
C LEU A 100 -2.46 -8.19 -1.55
N GLN A 101 -2.69 -9.18 -0.67
CA GLN A 101 -3.21 -8.94 0.67
C GLN A 101 -2.28 -8.03 1.49
N GLY A 102 -0.97 -8.22 1.39
CA GLY A 102 0.04 -7.37 2.04
C GLY A 102 0.00 -5.93 1.52
N ILE A 103 -0.06 -5.74 0.19
CA ILE A 103 -0.16 -4.42 -0.44
C ILE A 103 -1.43 -3.70 -0.01
N ARG A 104 -2.57 -4.42 0.03
CA ARG A 104 -3.83 -3.86 0.53
C ARG A 104 -3.71 -3.43 2.00
N LYS A 105 -3.13 -4.30 2.84
CA LYS A 105 -2.98 -4.05 4.30
C LYS A 105 -2.00 -2.92 4.61
N SER A 106 -0.95 -2.73 3.81
CA SER A 106 -0.04 -1.60 3.99
C SER A 106 -0.73 -0.26 3.72
N GLY A 107 -1.81 -0.24 2.94
CA GLY A 107 -2.53 0.97 2.55
C GLY A 107 -1.74 1.85 1.58
N VAL A 108 -0.63 1.35 1.03
CA VAL A 108 0.29 2.09 0.15
C VAL A 108 -0.45 2.75 -1.03
N LEU A 109 -1.42 2.06 -1.63
CA LEU A 109 -2.19 2.58 -2.77
C LEU A 109 -3.14 3.73 -2.43
N ARG A 110 -3.43 3.96 -1.14
CA ARG A 110 -4.22 5.11 -0.66
C ARG A 110 -3.34 6.32 -0.33
N ARG A 111 -2.03 6.09 -0.16
CA ARG A 111 -1.02 7.08 0.19
C ARG A 111 -0.14 7.44 -1.01
N ARG A 112 -0.66 7.34 -2.23
CA ARG A 112 0.12 7.57 -3.47
C ARG A 112 0.86 8.92 -3.44
N GLY A 113 0.24 9.96 -2.89
CA GLY A 113 0.86 11.29 -2.76
C GLY A 113 2.00 11.38 -1.74
N ASP A 114 2.20 10.35 -0.90
CA ASP A 114 3.33 10.29 0.04
C ASP A 114 4.60 9.73 -0.63
N PHE A 115 4.47 9.16 -1.82
CA PHE A 115 5.59 8.59 -2.58
C PHE A 115 5.96 9.52 -3.74
N THR A 116 7.24 9.82 -3.85
CA THR A 116 7.82 10.26 -5.13
C THR A 116 8.18 8.98 -5.90
N ASP A 117 7.17 8.42 -6.58
CA ASP A 117 7.14 7.00 -6.92
C ASP A 117 8.09 6.59 -8.06
N GLY A 118 8.67 7.54 -8.80
CA GLY A 118 9.47 7.25 -9.99
C GLY A 118 8.70 6.47 -11.06
N VAL A 119 7.37 6.40 -10.95
CA VAL A 119 6.45 5.78 -11.91
C VAL A 119 5.72 6.84 -12.72
N GLU A 120 5.47 8.03 -12.14
CA GLU A 120 5.31 9.23 -12.97
C GLU A 120 6.61 9.49 -13.75
N GLU A 121 6.51 10.03 -14.98
CA GLU A 121 7.65 10.28 -15.89
C GLU A 121 8.65 11.26 -15.26
N MET A 122 9.48 10.75 -14.36
CA MET A 122 10.55 11.47 -13.69
C MET A 122 11.79 11.34 -14.55
N THR A 123 12.37 12.47 -14.95
CA THR A 123 13.66 12.44 -15.67
C THR A 123 14.74 11.88 -14.74
N VAL A 124 15.84 11.38 -15.29
CA VAL A 124 16.97 10.92 -14.47
C VAL A 124 17.49 12.08 -13.61
N GLU A 125 17.47 13.31 -14.14
CA GLU A 125 17.80 14.52 -13.39
C GLU A 125 16.87 14.75 -12.19
N ASP A 126 15.56 14.55 -12.35
CA ASP A 126 14.58 14.69 -11.28
C ASP A 126 14.75 13.60 -10.21
N TYR A 127 15.03 12.35 -10.61
CA TYR A 127 15.29 11.27 -9.65
C TYR A 127 16.54 11.51 -8.80
N LEU A 128 17.59 12.08 -9.41
CA LEU A 128 18.83 12.38 -8.72
C LEU A 128 18.72 13.61 -7.80
N THR A 129 17.81 14.53 -8.09
CA THR A 129 17.55 15.72 -7.25
C THR A 129 16.51 15.44 -6.15
N GLU A 130 15.48 14.66 -6.44
CA GLU A 130 14.42 14.26 -5.53
C GLU A 130 14.41 12.74 -5.32
N ALA A 131 15.41 12.23 -4.60
CA ALA A 131 15.50 10.81 -4.26
C ALA A 131 14.16 10.29 -3.70
N PRO A 132 13.67 9.11 -4.15
CA PRO A 132 12.41 8.55 -3.71
C PRO A 132 12.31 8.51 -2.19
N LYS A 133 11.29 9.17 -1.66
CA LYS A 133 11.02 9.16 -0.22
C LYS A 133 10.06 8.01 0.07
N ASP A 134 10.54 7.05 0.85
CA ASP A 134 9.72 6.01 1.45
C ASP A 134 8.98 6.61 2.67
N ASP A 135 7.70 6.27 2.83
CA ASP A 135 6.90 6.67 3.98
C ASP A 135 7.25 5.86 5.25
N GLY A 136 8.13 4.87 5.10
CA GLY A 136 8.59 3.99 6.18
C GLY A 136 7.55 2.97 6.64
N ASN A 137 6.42 2.86 5.92
CA ASN A 137 5.30 1.97 6.23
C ASN A 137 5.19 0.83 5.19
N GLY A 138 6.31 0.16 4.94
CA GLY A 138 6.38 -1.01 4.09
C GLY A 138 5.57 -2.21 4.61
N LEU A 139 5.54 -3.29 3.83
CA LEU A 139 4.73 -4.50 4.07
C LEU A 139 4.99 -5.18 5.44
N TYR A 140 6.13 -4.86 6.06
CA TYR A 140 6.55 -5.34 7.37
C TYR A 140 7.30 -4.23 8.11
N THR A 141 6.59 -3.30 8.74
CA THR A 141 7.22 -2.50 9.79
C THR A 141 7.56 -3.43 10.95
N PRO A 142 8.84 -3.54 11.37
CA PRO A 142 9.17 -4.27 12.58
C PRO A 142 8.50 -3.53 13.73
N THR A 143 7.46 -4.12 14.32
CA THR A 143 6.96 -3.62 15.60
C THR A 143 8.13 -3.74 16.57
N PRO A 144 8.65 -2.64 17.14
CA PRO A 144 9.62 -2.76 18.20
C PRO A 144 8.87 -3.37 19.37
N LYS A 145 9.01 -4.69 19.56
CA LYS A 145 8.66 -5.33 20.83
C LYS A 145 9.63 -4.78 21.87
N ALA A 146 9.35 -3.58 22.37
CA ALA A 146 9.92 -3.09 23.59
C ALA A 146 9.41 -4.00 24.70
N ARG A 147 10.36 -4.79 25.22
CA ARG A 147 10.29 -5.63 26.40
C ARG A 147 9.47 -4.95 27.51
N ARG A 148 8.29 -5.49 27.83
CA ARG A 148 7.61 -5.20 29.10
C ARG A 148 8.57 -5.58 30.22
N VAL A 149 8.96 -4.59 31.01
CA VAL A 149 9.53 -4.82 32.34
C VAL A 149 8.36 -4.62 33.29
N ASP A 150 7.94 -5.71 33.92
CA ASP A 150 6.99 -5.69 35.02
C ASP A 150 7.57 -4.87 36.18
N GLY A 151 6.76 -3.96 36.72
CA GLY A 151 7.14 -3.12 37.84
C GLY A 151 5.94 -2.31 38.34
N ALA A 152 5.19 -2.94 39.24
CA ALA A 152 4.42 -2.35 40.34
C ALA A 152 3.56 -1.10 40.05
N ASP A 153 2.23 -1.29 40.04
CA ASP A 153 1.34 -1.08 41.19
C ASP A 153 -0.04 -0.57 40.69
N PRO A 154 -1.17 -1.25 41.01
CA PRO A 154 -2.48 -0.86 40.53
C PRO A 154 -3.17 0.03 41.57
N GLY A 155 -3.45 1.29 41.23
CA GLY A 155 -4.38 2.08 42.04
C GLY A 155 -4.22 3.58 41.88
N ALA A 156 -5.35 4.24 41.66
CA ALA A 156 -5.55 5.69 41.72
C ALA A 156 -4.86 6.52 40.63
N THR A 157 -5.65 7.01 39.66
CA THR A 157 -5.90 8.46 39.46
C THR A 157 -6.69 8.70 38.18
N ARG A 158 -8.00 8.47 38.27
CA ARG A 158 -8.98 9.20 37.46
C ARG A 158 -9.06 10.60 38.10
N ALA A 159 -8.29 11.56 37.57
CA ALA A 159 -8.32 13.02 37.84
C ALA A 159 -6.91 13.62 38.11
N THR A 160 -6.08 13.82 37.07
CA THR A 160 -4.90 14.70 37.20
C THR A 160 -4.22 15.10 35.88
N VAL A 161 -4.92 15.14 34.73
CA VAL A 161 -4.25 15.54 33.46
C VAL A 161 -4.15 17.07 33.29
N ILE A 162 -4.92 17.86 34.04
CA ILE A 162 -4.90 19.33 33.95
C ILE A 162 -3.87 19.97 34.91
N ALA A 163 -3.36 19.24 35.91
CA ALA A 163 -2.39 19.76 36.87
C ALA A 163 -0.91 19.63 36.44
N ALA A 164 -0.62 18.90 35.35
CA ALA A 164 0.75 18.73 34.85
C ALA A 164 1.24 19.89 33.95
N ALA A 165 0.33 20.74 33.46
CA ALA A 165 0.68 21.94 32.68
C ALA A 165 1.10 23.11 33.58
N ALA A 166 0.44 23.30 34.73
CA ALA A 166 0.70 24.42 35.64
C ALA A 166 1.99 24.30 36.50
N GLY A 167 2.77 23.21 36.35
CA GLY A 167 3.99 22.95 37.12
C GLY A 167 5.30 23.16 36.36
N LEU A 168 5.24 23.49 35.06
CA LEU A 168 6.43 23.64 34.20
C LEU A 168 6.94 25.10 34.18
N GLY A 169 6.96 25.72 35.36
CA GLY A 169 7.78 26.90 35.61
C GLY A 169 9.26 26.53 35.52
N ALA A 170 9.98 27.27 34.67
CA ALA A 170 11.43 27.40 34.71
C ALA A 170 12.27 26.11 34.51
N LYS A 171 12.38 25.63 33.26
CA LYS A 171 13.67 25.23 32.63
C LYS A 171 13.47 24.57 31.25
N ARG A 172 14.19 25.14 30.27
CA ARG A 172 14.74 24.52 29.05
C ARG A 172 13.78 24.32 27.87
N LYS A 173 14.02 25.11 26.82
CA LYS A 173 13.58 24.93 25.41
C LYS A 173 13.63 23.48 24.89
N GLY A 174 14.42 22.60 25.50
CA GLY A 174 14.49 21.18 25.16
C GLY A 174 13.22 20.37 25.49
N ASN A 175 12.42 20.75 26.50
CA ASN A 175 11.25 19.96 26.89
C ASN A 175 10.04 20.20 25.96
N VAL A 176 9.95 21.41 25.40
CA VAL A 176 8.88 21.81 24.47
C VAL A 176 8.90 20.95 23.22
N HIS A 177 10.07 20.75 22.62
CA HIS A 177 10.21 19.92 21.42
C HIS A 177 9.76 18.47 21.67
N ALA A 178 10.08 17.91 22.85
CA ALA A 178 9.67 16.56 23.21
C ALA A 178 8.15 16.45 23.37
N VAL A 179 7.51 17.43 24.01
CA VAL A 179 6.05 17.49 24.17
C VAL A 179 5.36 17.67 22.81
N VAL A 180 5.83 18.60 21.97
CA VAL A 180 5.30 18.80 20.60
C VAL A 180 5.47 17.55 19.75
N SER A 181 6.63 16.90 19.80
CA SER A 181 6.87 15.65 19.06
C SER A 181 5.95 14.52 19.52
N LYS A 182 5.69 14.42 20.83
CA LYS A 182 4.76 13.44 21.39
C LYS A 182 3.33 13.74 20.94
N LEU A 183 2.88 14.99 21.05
CA LEU A 183 1.56 15.41 20.58
C LEU A 183 1.39 15.18 19.08
N ALA A 184 2.41 15.47 18.26
CA ALA A 184 2.37 15.21 16.82
C ALA A 184 2.16 13.72 16.51
N LYS A 185 2.87 12.82 17.19
CA LYS A 185 2.67 11.36 17.05
C LYS A 185 1.28 10.91 17.48
N GLU A 186 0.75 11.48 18.57
CA GLU A 186 -0.60 11.18 19.05
C GLU A 186 -1.68 11.67 18.09
N VAL A 187 -1.52 12.88 17.52
CA VAL A 187 -2.40 13.43 16.48
C VAL A 187 -2.34 12.58 15.21
N GLU A 188 -1.16 12.17 14.78
CA GLU A 188 -0.99 11.28 13.63
C GLU A 188 -1.68 9.93 13.87
N THR A 189 -1.53 9.36 15.06
CA THR A 189 -2.16 8.07 15.43
C THR A 189 -3.68 8.17 15.49
N ALA A 190 -4.22 9.23 16.12
CA ALA A 190 -5.66 9.46 16.21
C ALA A 190 -6.26 9.79 14.83
N GLY A 191 -5.57 10.59 14.01
CA GLY A 191 -5.96 10.91 12.65
C GLY A 191 -5.99 9.68 11.74
N LYS A 192 -4.96 8.81 11.84
CA LYS A 192 -4.97 7.51 11.15
C LYS A 192 -6.15 6.66 11.59
N SER A 193 -6.38 6.55 12.90
CA SER A 193 -7.51 5.77 13.44
C SER A 193 -8.86 6.31 12.94
N LEU A 194 -9.00 7.64 12.80
CA LEU A 194 -10.22 8.28 12.32
C LEU A 194 -10.54 7.89 10.88
N LEU A 195 -9.52 7.79 10.02
CA LEU A 195 -9.68 7.36 8.62
C LEU A 195 -10.13 5.89 8.48
N TYR A 196 -9.94 5.07 9.53
CA TYR A 196 -10.32 3.64 9.55
C TYR A 196 -11.43 3.33 10.55
N ALA A 197 -12.08 4.35 11.11
CA ALA A 197 -13.18 4.16 12.06
C ALA A 197 -14.31 3.35 11.38
N SER A 198 -14.72 2.28 12.05
CA SER A 198 -15.73 1.35 11.51
C SER A 198 -17.15 1.70 11.98
N SER A 199 -17.28 2.69 12.87
CA SER A 199 -18.56 3.13 13.43
C SER A 199 -18.56 4.64 13.70
N ALA A 200 -19.75 5.24 13.63
CA ALA A 200 -19.95 6.67 13.96
C ALA A 200 -19.57 7.00 15.42
N GLN A 201 -19.71 6.04 16.35
CA GLN A 201 -19.31 6.23 17.74
C GLN A 201 -17.78 6.29 17.89
N GLU A 202 -17.06 5.41 17.21
CA GLU A 202 -15.59 5.42 17.17
C GLU A 202 -15.06 6.70 16.51
N GLU A 203 -15.71 7.13 15.42
CA GLU A 203 -15.40 8.40 14.76
C GLU A 203 -15.55 9.60 15.70
N GLN A 204 -16.68 9.71 16.42
CA GLN A 204 -16.91 10.77 17.41
C GLN A 204 -15.87 10.75 18.54
N GLN A 205 -15.49 9.58 19.04
CA GLN A 205 -14.45 9.47 20.07
C GLN A 205 -13.10 9.96 19.56
N LEU A 206 -12.72 9.60 18.33
CA LEU A 206 -11.48 10.02 17.71
C LEU A 206 -11.45 11.52 17.39
N ILE A 207 -12.59 12.10 16.98
CA ILE A 207 -12.75 13.55 16.84
C ILE A 207 -12.54 14.25 18.19
N GLN A 208 -13.13 13.74 19.28
CA GLN A 208 -12.93 14.30 20.63
C GLN A 208 -11.46 14.23 21.07
N VAL A 209 -10.77 13.12 20.77
CA VAL A 209 -9.33 12.99 21.05
C VAL A 209 -8.54 14.05 20.28
N LEU A 210 -8.79 14.23 18.99
CA LEU A 210 -8.11 15.25 18.17
C LEU A 210 -8.39 16.67 18.67
N GLN A 211 -9.61 16.96 19.11
CA GLN A 211 -9.97 18.25 19.71
C GLN A 211 -9.19 18.49 21.01
N GLN A 212 -9.10 17.50 21.91
CA GLN A 212 -8.30 17.61 23.12
C GLN A 212 -6.81 17.84 22.82
N LYS A 213 -6.25 17.19 21.81
CA LYS A 213 -4.85 17.41 21.41
C LYS A 213 -4.63 18.81 20.82
N ARG A 214 -5.61 19.32 20.06
CA ARG A 214 -5.59 20.70 19.57
C ARG A 214 -5.58 21.70 20.73
N GLU A 215 -6.43 21.51 21.74
CA GLU A 215 -6.47 22.37 22.93
C GLU A 215 -5.12 22.37 23.67
N LEU A 216 -4.49 21.21 23.84
CA LEU A 216 -3.14 21.12 24.45
C LEU A 216 -2.08 21.85 23.63
N LEU A 217 -2.11 21.76 22.30
CA LEU A 217 -1.18 22.50 21.44
C LEU A 217 -1.41 24.01 21.48
N VAL A 218 -2.66 24.45 21.61
CA VAL A 218 -3.00 25.87 21.77
C VAL A 218 -2.51 26.39 23.11
N ALA A 219 -2.76 25.66 24.21
CA ALA A 219 -2.25 26.03 25.54
C ALA A 219 -0.72 26.10 25.58
N LEU A 220 -0.04 25.11 24.98
CA LEU A 220 1.43 25.11 24.88
C LEU A 220 1.93 26.30 24.06
N ARG A 221 1.21 26.69 23.00
CA ARG A 221 1.54 27.88 22.20
C ARG A 221 1.38 29.15 23.02
N GLU A 222 0.29 29.28 23.78
CA GLU A 222 0.03 30.43 24.65
C GLU A 222 1.13 30.59 25.72
N GLU A 223 1.50 29.50 26.41
CA GLU A 223 2.61 29.47 27.37
C GLU A 223 3.96 29.90 26.77
N LEU A 224 4.21 29.58 25.49
CA LEU A 224 5.43 29.97 24.78
C LEU A 224 5.42 31.40 24.27
N THR A 225 4.25 32.01 24.09
CA THR A 225 4.11 33.40 23.64
C THR A 225 3.96 34.39 24.79
N GLU A 226 3.53 33.93 25.97
CA GLU A 226 3.45 34.75 27.20
C GLU A 226 4.75 34.72 28.04
N ALA A 227 5.73 33.87 27.68
CA ALA A 227 7.06 33.77 28.30
C ALA A 227 8.15 34.46 27.47
#